data_AF-A0A1C5DY65-F1
#
_entry.id   AF-A0A1C5DY65-F1
#
_cell.length_a   1.000
_cell.length_b   1.000
_cell.length_c   1.000
_cell.angle_alpha   90.00
_cell.angle_beta   90.00
_cell.angle_gamma   90.00
#
_symmetry.space_group_name_H-M   'P 1'
#
loop_
_entity.id
_entity.type
_entity.pdbx_description
1 polymer ?
#
loop_
_entity_poly.entity_id
_entity_poly.type
_entity_poly.pdbx_seq_one_letter_code
_entity_poly.pdbx_strand_id
1 'polypeptide(L)'
;SRADAVDLAGLRARLTARDRPEEAAGWAEQAVRASLLTDSPLVQATAELDRAHTLAALGRHPEAGAAARAAGAHFTGKGHRPGVRRVSGFLARPPLPMATTRERS
;
A
#
# COMPACT_ATOMS: atom_id res chain seq x y z
N SER A 1 12.84 12.19 9.14
CA SER A 1 13.06 10.97 9.96
C SER A 1 12.97 9.73 9.07
N ARG A 2 13.28 8.52 9.56
CA ARG A 2 13.07 7.28 8.76
C ARG A 2 11.58 7.02 8.48
N ALA A 3 10.70 7.33 9.42
CA ALA A 3 9.26 7.22 9.23
C ALA A 3 8.75 8.17 8.13
N ASP A 4 9.19 9.43 8.13
CA ASP A 4 8.77 10.40 7.11
C ASP A 4 9.19 9.97 5.70
N ALA A 5 10.34 9.31 5.56
CA ALA A 5 10.79 8.79 4.28
C ALA A 5 9.92 7.62 3.78
N VAL A 6 9.45 6.77 4.69
CA VAL A 6 8.50 5.69 4.40
C VAL A 6 7.16 6.28 3.94
N ASP A 7 6.63 7.24 4.70
CA ASP A 7 5.35 7.89 4.39
C ASP A 7 5.41 8.63 3.04
N LEU A 8 6.52 9.31 2.75
CA LEU A 8 6.74 9.98 1.46
C LEU A 8 6.80 8.98 0.30
N ALA A 9 7.48 7.86 0.46
CA ALA A 9 7.54 6.82 -0.58
C ALA A 9 6.17 6.19 -0.82
N GLY A 10 5.41 5.88 0.25
CA GLY A 10 4.05 5.35 0.14
C GLY A 10 3.08 6.31 -0.53
N LEU A 11 3.17 7.61 -0.20
CA LEU A 11 2.39 8.65 -0.86
C LEU A 11 2.74 8.76 -2.36
N ARG A 12 4.03 8.78 -2.70
CA ARG A 12 4.49 8.82 -4.10
C ARG A 12 3.94 7.63 -4.88
N ALA A 13 4.04 6.43 -4.32
CA ALA A 13 3.53 5.21 -4.96
C ALA A 13 2.04 5.32 -5.33
N ARG A 14 1.22 5.87 -4.43
CA ARG A 14 -0.22 6.01 -4.70
C ARG A 14 -0.53 7.09 -5.72
N LEU A 15 0.17 8.23 -5.66
CA LEU A 15 -0.05 9.33 -6.59
C LEU A 15 0.42 9.03 -8.01
N THR A 16 1.49 8.23 -8.18
CA THR A 16 2.02 7.91 -9.50
C THR A 16 1.39 6.68 -10.16
N ALA A 17 0.57 5.91 -9.43
CA ALA A 17 0.00 4.65 -9.92
C ALA A 17 -0.77 4.77 -11.23
N ARG A 18 -1.38 5.93 -11.50
CA ARG A 18 -2.13 6.17 -12.74
C ARG A 18 -1.20 6.43 -13.92
N ASP A 19 -0.27 7.35 -13.75
CA ASP A 19 0.47 7.94 -14.89
C ASP A 19 1.83 7.26 -15.11
N ARG A 20 2.37 6.60 -14.08
CA ARG A 20 3.70 5.95 -14.07
C ARG A 20 3.65 4.64 -13.27
N PRO A 21 3.00 3.60 -13.79
CA PRO A 21 2.68 2.37 -13.04
C PRO A 21 3.92 1.60 -12.58
N GLU A 22 4.99 1.56 -13.37
CA GLU A 22 6.25 0.91 -13.01
C GLU A 22 6.95 1.64 -11.86
N GLU A 23 7.01 2.98 -11.92
CA GLU A 23 7.57 3.79 -10.84
C GLU A 23 6.76 3.66 -9.56
N ALA A 24 5.43 3.60 -9.67
CA ALA A 24 4.54 3.40 -8.53
C ALA A 24 4.86 2.11 -7.77
N ALA A 25 5.07 1.00 -8.49
CA ALA A 25 5.47 -0.26 -7.89
C ALA A 25 6.82 -0.13 -7.17
N GLY A 26 7.80 0.54 -7.79
CA GLY A 26 9.11 0.79 -7.19
C GLY A 26 9.03 1.60 -5.89
N TRP A 27 8.22 2.66 -5.86
CA TRP A 27 7.99 3.46 -4.66
C TRP A 27 7.32 2.65 -3.53
N ALA A 28 6.33 1.82 -3.86
CA ALA A 28 5.64 0.98 -2.87
C ALA A 28 6.59 -0.05 -2.23
N GLU A 29 7.42 -0.71 -3.04
CA GLU A 29 8.44 -1.63 -2.53
C GLU A 29 9.50 -0.90 -1.69
N GLN A 30 9.90 0.30 -2.11
CA GLN A 30 10.85 1.10 -1.36
C GLN A 30 10.29 1.52 0.01
N ALA A 31 9.00 1.89 0.08
CA ALA A 31 8.33 2.20 1.33
C ALA A 31 8.36 1.00 2.30
N VAL A 32 8.03 -0.20 1.80
CA VAL A 32 8.08 -1.43 2.61
C VAL A 32 9.51 -1.72 3.07
N ARG A 33 10.50 -1.75 2.18
CA ARG A 33 11.90 -1.99 2.56
C ARG A 33 12.41 -0.98 3.59
N ALA A 34 12.09 0.31 3.42
CA ALA A 34 12.49 1.34 4.37
C ALA A 34 11.77 1.20 5.72
N SER A 35 10.53 0.73 5.75
CA SER A 35 9.77 0.53 6.99
C SER A 35 10.39 -0.54 7.89
N LEU A 36 11.06 -1.54 7.30
CA LEU A 36 11.79 -2.57 8.04
C LEU A 36 13.01 -2.01 8.79
N LEU A 37 13.50 -0.83 8.40
CA LEU A 37 14.57 -0.12 9.11
C LEU A 37 14.03 0.73 10.28
N THR A 38 12.74 0.62 10.56
CA THR A 38 12.07 1.24 11.71
C THR A 38 11.65 0.15 12.69
N ASP A 39 11.80 0.42 13.98
CA ASP A 39 11.33 -0.47 15.06
C ASP A 39 9.81 -0.32 15.31
N SER A 40 9.08 0.36 14.41
CA SER A 40 7.67 0.68 14.59
C SER A 40 6.79 -0.24 13.75
N PRO A 41 6.01 -1.15 14.37
CA PRO A 41 5.03 -1.96 13.63
C PRO A 41 3.94 -1.11 12.98
N LEU A 42 3.69 0.12 13.45
CA LEU A 42 2.72 1.02 12.81
C LEU A 42 3.24 1.57 11.48
N VAL A 43 4.54 1.84 11.38
CA VAL A 43 5.15 2.32 10.13
C VAL A 43 5.17 1.18 9.10
N GLN A 44 5.51 -0.04 9.53
CA GLN A 44 5.43 -1.24 8.70
C GLN A 44 4.00 -1.51 8.22
N ALA A 45 3.01 -1.41 9.11
CA ALA A 45 1.60 -1.60 8.76
C ALA A 45 1.11 -0.58 7.71
N THR A 46 1.47 0.70 7.88
CA THR A 46 1.09 1.76 6.93
C THR A 46 1.74 1.54 5.57
N ALA A 47 3.03 1.18 5.53
CA ALA A 47 3.74 0.90 4.28
C ALA A 47 3.12 -0.27 3.49
N GLU A 48 2.76 -1.37 4.17
CA GLU A 48 2.09 -2.51 3.53
C GLU A 48 0.66 -2.16 3.05
N LEU A 49 -0.07 -1.32 3.79
CA LEU A 49 -1.40 -0.87 3.35
C LEU A 49 -1.31 0.06 2.14
N ASP A 50 -0.33 0.97 2.10
CA ASP A 50 -0.07 1.81 0.92
C ASP A 50 0.32 0.95 -0.29
N ARG A 51 1.17 -0.06 -0.09
CA ARG A 51 1.51 -1.06 -1.13
C ARG A 51 0.28 -1.81 -1.61
N ALA A 52 -0.64 -2.20 -0.73
CA ALA A 52 -1.89 -2.84 -1.11
C ALA A 52 -2.74 -1.93 -2.02
N HIS A 53 -2.88 -0.65 -1.67
CA HIS A 53 -3.58 0.33 -2.50
C HIS A 53 -2.92 0.51 -3.87
N THR A 54 -1.59 0.65 -3.92
CA THR A 54 -0.87 0.77 -5.19
C THR A 54 -1.06 -0.48 -6.04
N LEU A 55 -0.87 -1.68 -5.48
CA LEU A 55 -1.04 -2.94 -6.23
C LEU A 55 -2.47 -3.10 -6.77
N ALA A 56 -3.49 -2.71 -6.00
CA ALA A 56 -4.87 -2.74 -6.47
C ALA A 56 -5.10 -1.76 -7.63
N ALA A 57 -4.54 -0.55 -7.56
CA ALA A 57 -4.62 0.43 -8.64
C ALA A 57 -3.93 -0.07 -9.93
N LEU A 58 -2.88 -0.88 -9.78
CA LEU A 58 -2.17 -1.55 -10.88
C LEU A 58 -2.87 -2.85 -11.36
N GLY A 59 -4.03 -3.21 -10.80
CA GLY A 59 -4.78 -4.44 -11.16
C GLY A 59 -4.20 -5.74 -10.58
N ARG A 60 -3.19 -5.67 -9.70
CA ARG A 60 -2.51 -6.81 -9.08
C ARG A 60 -3.24 -7.27 -7.80
N HIS A 61 -4.48 -7.69 -7.96
CA HIS A 61 -5.39 -7.94 -6.84
C HIS A 61 -4.95 -9.04 -5.85
N PRO A 62 -4.39 -10.19 -6.29
CA PRO A 62 -3.88 -11.20 -5.36
C PRO A 62 -2.78 -10.66 -4.44
N GLU A 63 -1.81 -9.95 -4.99
CA GLU A 63 -0.71 -9.35 -4.23
C GLU A 63 -1.20 -8.20 -3.34
N ALA A 64 -2.16 -7.41 -3.82
CA ALA A 64 -2.80 -6.36 -3.03
C ALA A 64 -3.48 -6.94 -1.78
N GLY A 65 -4.20 -8.05 -1.94
CA GLY A 65 -4.82 -8.77 -0.81
C GLY A 65 -3.79 -9.33 0.17
N ALA A 66 -2.65 -9.83 -0.32
CA ALA A 66 -1.56 -10.31 0.52
C ALA A 66 -0.94 -9.17 1.35
N ALA A 67 -0.62 -8.03 0.72
CA ALA A 67 -0.10 -6.85 1.39
C ALA A 67 -1.07 -6.30 2.44
N ALA A 68 -2.37 -6.24 2.11
CA ALA A 68 -3.39 -5.81 3.07
C ALA A 68 -3.47 -6.74 4.31
N ARG A 69 -3.35 -8.06 4.12
CA ARG A 69 -3.28 -9.01 5.24
C ARG A 69 -2.04 -8.82 6.11
N ALA A 70 -0.87 -8.54 5.49
CA ALA A 70 0.35 -8.22 6.22
C ALA A 70 0.19 -6.95 7.08
N ALA A 71 -0.37 -5.87 6.51
CA ALA A 71 -0.72 -4.67 7.25
C ALA A 71 -1.67 -4.97 8.43
N GLY A 72 -2.66 -5.83 8.20
CA GLY A 72 -3.61 -6.28 9.21
C GLY A 72 -2.93 -6.99 10.39
N ALA A 73 -1.95 -7.86 10.12
CA ALA A 73 -1.19 -8.55 11.16
C ALA A 73 -0.43 -7.56 12.05
N HIS A 74 0.25 -6.57 11.47
CA HIS A 74 0.97 -5.54 12.22
C HIS A 74 0.03 -4.66 13.06
N PHE A 75 -1.07 -4.17 12.49
CA PHE A 75 -2.05 -3.37 13.25
C PHE A 75 -2.69 -4.17 14.37
N THR A 76 -2.99 -5.45 14.15
CA THR A 76 -3.57 -6.33 15.17
C THR A 76 -2.58 -6.58 16.30
N GLY A 77 -1.33 -6.92 15.97
CA GLY A 77 -0.28 -7.14 16.97
C GLY A 77 -0.02 -5.90 17.85
N LYS A 78 -0.18 -4.69 17.30
CA LYS A 78 -0.07 -3.43 18.07
C LYS A 78 -1.36 -3.02 18.81
N GLY A 79 -2.50 -3.68 18.55
CA GLY A 79 -3.82 -3.29 19.09
C GLY A 79 -4.43 -2.05 18.42
N HIS A 80 -4.00 -1.69 17.21
CA HIS A 80 -4.38 -0.46 16.51
C HIS A 80 -5.71 -0.62 15.74
N ARG A 81 -6.83 -0.53 16.47
CA ARG A 81 -8.20 -0.72 15.94
C ARG A 81 -8.52 0.11 14.68
N PRO A 82 -8.12 1.39 14.56
CA PRO A 82 -8.40 2.16 13.33
C PRO A 82 -7.73 1.55 12.10
N GLY A 83 -6.51 1.03 12.25
CA GLY A 83 -5.77 0.37 11.17
C GLY A 83 -6.42 -0.94 10.74
N VAL A 84 -6.82 -1.76 11.71
CA VAL A 84 -7.58 -3.00 11.44
C VAL A 84 -8.84 -2.71 10.63
N ARG A 85 -9.63 -1.70 11.00
CA ARG A 85 -10.84 -1.32 10.26
C ARG A 85 -10.55 -0.89 8.81
N ARG A 86 -9.47 -0.15 8.57
CA ARG A 86 -9.05 0.23 7.20
C ARG A 86 -8.71 -1.01 6.37
N VAL A 87 -7.95 -1.96 6.93
CA VAL A 87 -7.61 -3.22 6.26
C VAL A 87 -8.87 -4.04 5.96
N SER A 88 -9.79 -4.19 6.92
CA SER A 88 -11.05 -4.88 6.69
C SER A 88 -11.87 -4.23 5.57
N GLY A 89 -11.94 -2.90 5.55
CA GLY A 89 -12.62 -2.16 4.48
C GLY A 89 -11.99 -2.40 3.11
N PHE A 90 -10.66 -2.40 3.03
CA PHE A 90 -9.93 -2.71 1.81
C PHE A 90 -10.21 -4.14 1.31
N LEU A 91 -10.18 -5.13 2.20
CA LEU A 91 -10.39 -6.54 1.82
C LEU A 91 -11.84 -6.83 1.44
N ALA A 92 -12.81 -6.19 2.10
CA ALA A 92 -14.24 -6.35 1.79
C ALA A 92 -14.63 -5.72 0.45
N ARG A 93 -13.96 -4.62 0.07
CA ARG A 93 -14.17 -3.96 -1.20
C ARG A 93 -12.82 -3.48 -1.75
N PRO A 94 -12.10 -4.37 -2.45
CA PRO A 94 -10.85 -3.99 -3.10
C PRO A 94 -11.13 -2.80 -4.02
N PRO A 95 -10.22 -1.80 -4.11
CA PRO A 95 -10.33 -0.74 -5.09
C PRO A 95 -10.55 -1.38 -6.47
N LEU A 96 -11.61 -0.97 -7.15
CA LEU A 96 -11.89 -1.45 -8.50
C LEU A 96 -10.69 -1.09 -9.39
N PRO A 97 -10.32 -1.96 -10.35
CA PRO A 97 -9.30 -1.61 -11.33
C PRO A 97 -9.71 -0.29 -11.98
N MET A 98 -8.81 0.70 -11.94
CA MET A 98 -9.06 1.96 -12.63
C MET A 98 -9.17 1.65 -14.12
N ALA A 99 -10.30 2.02 -14.72
CA ALA A 99 -10.52 1.89 -16.15
C ALA A 99 -9.39 2.63 -16.87
N THR A 100 -8.46 1.87 -17.45
CA THR A 100 -7.48 2.43 -18.36
C THR A 100 -8.26 2.76 -19.63
N THR A 101 -8.63 4.02 -19.80
CA THR A 101 -9.01 4.52 -21.13
C THR A 101 -7.76 4.42 -21.98
N ARG A 102 -7.52 3.26 -22.58
CA ARG A 102 -6.62 3.16 -23.73
C ARG A 102 -7.36 3.87 -24.86
N GLU A 103 -7.01 5.12 -25.11
CA GLU A 103 -7.27 5.73 -26.40
C GLU A 103 -6.64 4.82 -27.46
N ARG A 104 -7.50 4.23 -28.29
CA ARG A 104 -7.08 3.57 -29.52
C ARG A 104 -6.68 4.68 -30.49
N SER A 105 -5.40 4.77 -30.81
CA SER A 105 -4.89 5.40 -32.03
C SER A 105 -4.38 4.31 -32.96
#